data_AF-A0A8J6JBD1-F1
#
_entry.id   AF-A0A8J6JBD1-F1
#
_cell.length_a   1.000
_cell.length_b   1.000
_cell.length_c   1.000
_cell.angle_alpha   90.00
_cell.angle_beta   90.00
_cell.angle_gamma   90.00
#
_symmetry.space_group_name_H-M   'P 1'
#
loop_
_entity.id
_entity.type
_entity.pdbx_description
1 polymer ?
#
loop_
_entity_poly.entity_id
_entity_poly.type
_entity_poly.pdbx_seq_one_letter_code
_entity_poly.pdbx_strand_id
1 'polypeptide(L)'
;MKKKRISLLITLAAALTIAGLWYFWPRSLWDILPYYTQPEEAFTSCYAILSPFDPGDGLPIQTVEFPLDSPPYDQLKELLDSSSYRRGLSDLFRLGRASDTQVVTLSPYAVSIYFRRGELQWSIDFWGPRAVANSSTGASRTYHPTGGTTFQQEVVDFIASHAPKPTVM
;
A
#
# COMPACT_ATOMS: atom_id res chain seq x y z
N MET A 1 21.33 42.74 -14.97
CA MET A 1 20.44 42.15 -13.93
C MET A 1 19.37 41.20 -14.48
N LYS A 2 18.77 41.44 -15.66
CA LYS A 2 17.74 40.56 -16.25
C LYS A 2 18.22 39.13 -16.57
N LYS A 3 19.42 38.96 -17.16
CA LYS A 3 19.98 37.63 -17.49
C LYS A 3 20.18 36.71 -16.27
N LYS A 4 20.66 37.25 -15.14
CA LYS A 4 20.80 36.50 -13.87
C LYS A 4 19.45 36.08 -13.28
N ARG A 5 18.42 36.94 -13.38
CA ARG A 5 17.05 36.62 -12.94
C ARG A 5 16.39 35.55 -13.82
N ILE A 6 16.59 35.62 -15.14
CA ILE A 6 16.08 34.61 -16.07
C ILE A 6 16.78 33.25 -15.83
N SER A 7 18.10 33.25 -15.65
CA SER A 7 18.84 32.03 -15.30
C SER A 7 18.36 31.41 -13.99
N LEU A 8 18.14 32.24 -12.95
CA LEU A 8 17.62 31.76 -11.65
C LEU A 8 16.23 31.13 -11.80
N LEU A 9 15.34 31.76 -12.57
CA LEU A 9 13.99 31.25 -12.83
C LEU A 9 14.02 29.91 -13.58
N ILE A 10 14.90 29.76 -14.57
CA ILE A 10 15.07 28.50 -15.31
C ILE A 10 15.59 27.40 -14.38
N THR A 11 16.60 27.69 -13.56
CA THR A 11 17.13 26.71 -12.59
C THR A 11 16.08 26.30 -11.57
N LEU A 12 15.30 27.25 -11.07
CA LEU A 12 14.22 26.95 -10.12
C LEU A 12 13.11 26.11 -10.75
N ALA A 13 12.70 26.42 -11.98
CA ALA A 13 11.72 25.63 -12.72
C ALA A 13 12.23 24.20 -13.01
N ALA A 14 13.51 24.05 -13.38
CA ALA A 14 14.14 22.75 -13.56
C ALA A 14 14.17 21.94 -12.24
N ALA A 15 14.55 22.58 -11.13
CA ALA A 15 14.54 21.91 -9.82
C ALA A 15 13.13 21.45 -9.41
N LEU A 16 12.12 22.29 -9.62
CA LEU A 16 10.73 21.96 -9.30
C LEU A 16 10.17 20.82 -10.18
N THR A 17 10.52 20.80 -11.47
CA THR A 17 10.09 19.72 -12.39
C THR A 17 10.74 18.39 -12.02
N ILE A 18 12.04 18.39 -11.71
CA ILE A 18 12.74 17.19 -11.24
C ILE A 18 12.15 16.69 -9.92
N ALA A 19 11.89 17.60 -8.96
CA ALA A 19 11.27 17.25 -7.68
C ALA A 19 9.86 16.68 -7.87
N GLY A 20 9.06 17.25 -8.79
CA GLY A 20 7.74 16.75 -9.13
C GLY A 20 7.80 15.36 -9.76
N LEU A 21 8.66 15.15 -10.76
CA LEU A 21 8.87 13.84 -11.40
C LEU A 21 9.27 12.78 -10.37
N TRP A 22 10.19 13.11 -9.46
CA TRP A 22 10.62 12.21 -8.40
C TRP A 22 9.49 11.89 -7.40
N TYR A 23 8.66 12.87 -7.07
CA TYR A 23 7.54 12.69 -6.14
C TYR A 23 6.46 11.77 -6.70
N PHE A 24 6.13 11.91 -7.99
CA PHE A 24 5.13 11.10 -8.69
C PHE A 24 5.68 9.81 -9.30
N TRP A 25 6.98 9.55 -9.14
CA TRP A 25 7.62 8.39 -9.71
C TRP A 25 6.96 7.11 -9.20
N PRO A 26 6.63 6.14 -10.08
CA PRO A 26 6.09 4.85 -9.67
C PRO A 26 7.08 4.10 -8.77
N ARG A 27 6.61 3.62 -7.63
CA ARG A 27 7.42 2.89 -6.65
C ARG A 27 6.99 1.43 -6.55
N SER A 28 7.94 0.57 -6.17
CA SER A 28 7.64 -0.82 -5.80
C SER A 28 6.92 -0.88 -4.44
N LEU A 29 6.38 -2.04 -4.07
CA LEU A 29 5.78 -2.24 -2.74
C LEU A 29 6.75 -1.89 -1.62
N TRP A 30 7.99 -2.34 -1.74
CA TRP A 30 8.99 -2.20 -0.68
C TRP A 30 9.43 -0.74 -0.48
N ASP A 31 9.45 0.04 -1.56
CA ASP A 31 9.82 1.47 -1.53
C ASP A 31 8.74 2.37 -0.92
N ILE A 32 7.50 1.87 -0.80
CA ILE A 32 6.39 2.64 -0.23
C ILE A 32 6.24 2.45 1.28
N LEU A 33 6.78 1.36 1.83
CA LEU A 33 6.74 1.07 3.27
C LEU A 33 7.53 2.12 4.05
N PRO A 34 6.90 2.86 4.99
CA PRO A 34 7.58 3.91 5.74
C PRO A 34 8.75 3.36 6.56
N TYR A 35 9.91 4.03 6.46
CA TYR A 35 11.15 3.65 7.16
C TYR A 35 11.66 2.24 6.87
N TYR A 36 11.10 1.57 5.87
CA TYR A 36 11.68 0.33 5.36
C TYR A 36 12.96 0.67 4.60
N THR A 37 14.07 0.13 5.06
CA THR A 37 15.34 0.09 4.32
C THR A 37 15.53 -1.35 3.84
N GLN A 38 15.94 -1.51 2.57
CA GLN A 38 16.21 -2.82 1.96
C GLN A 38 17.01 -3.70 2.94
N PRO A 39 16.59 -4.95 3.17
CA PRO A 39 16.95 -5.63 4.39
C PRO A 39 18.31 -6.32 4.28
N GLU A 40 19.13 -6.12 5.31
CA GLU A 40 20.14 -7.10 5.72
C GLU A 40 19.48 -8.32 6.41
N GLU A 41 18.26 -8.16 6.93
CA GLU A 41 17.49 -9.18 7.67
C GLU A 41 16.05 -9.40 7.13
N ALA A 42 15.71 -10.66 6.86
CA ALA A 42 14.40 -11.08 6.35
C ALA A 42 13.23 -10.77 7.32
N PHE A 43 12.00 -10.75 6.79
CA PHE A 43 10.80 -10.72 7.62
C PHE A 43 10.72 -11.98 8.50
N THR A 44 9.98 -11.89 9.60
CA THR A 44 9.71 -13.00 10.52
C THR A 44 8.31 -13.56 10.38
N SER A 45 7.35 -12.75 9.90
CA SER A 45 6.00 -13.25 9.57
C SER A 45 5.29 -12.34 8.57
N CYS A 46 4.33 -12.95 7.86
CA CYS A 46 3.37 -12.27 6.99
C CYS A 46 1.97 -12.81 7.25
N TYR A 47 0.99 -11.93 7.38
CA TYR A 47 -0.42 -12.31 7.51
C TYR A 47 -1.30 -11.20 6.96
N ALA A 48 -2.53 -11.55 6.58
CA ALA A 48 -3.54 -10.62 6.11
C ALA A 48 -4.80 -10.71 6.98
N ILE A 49 -5.50 -9.59 7.12
CA ILE A 49 -6.80 -9.51 7.77
C ILE A 49 -7.81 -9.09 6.72
N LEU A 50 -8.76 -9.98 6.44
CA LEU A 50 -9.95 -9.70 5.63
C LEU A 50 -11.04 -9.17 6.55
N SER A 51 -11.44 -7.92 6.36
CA SER A 51 -12.50 -7.26 7.13
C SER A 51 -13.71 -7.03 6.23
N PRO A 52 -14.89 -7.56 6.58
CA PRO A 52 -16.10 -7.35 5.77
C PRO A 52 -16.44 -5.87 5.75
N PHE A 53 -16.86 -5.36 4.59
CA PHE A 53 -17.23 -3.96 4.49
C PHE A 53 -18.57 -3.68 5.18
N ASP A 54 -19.57 -4.54 4.98
CA ASP A 54 -20.85 -4.46 5.66
C ASP A 54 -20.93 -5.52 6.76
N PRO A 55 -20.95 -5.13 8.05
CA PRO A 55 -21.16 -6.08 9.15
C PRO A 55 -22.53 -6.78 9.10
N GLY A 56 -23.48 -6.28 8.30
CA GLY A 56 -24.78 -6.89 8.04
C GLY A 56 -24.76 -8.09 7.08
N ASP A 57 -23.68 -8.28 6.31
CA ASP A 57 -23.55 -9.38 5.34
C ASP A 57 -23.31 -10.75 6.01
N GLY A 58 -23.13 -10.79 7.33
CA GLY A 58 -22.90 -12.03 8.09
C GLY A 58 -21.54 -12.67 7.84
N LEU A 59 -20.64 -11.99 7.12
CA LEU A 59 -19.29 -12.45 6.85
C LEU A 59 -18.38 -12.20 8.07
N PRO A 60 -17.58 -13.18 8.52
CA PRO A 60 -16.65 -12.98 9.62
C PRO A 60 -15.40 -12.22 9.16
N ILE A 61 -14.74 -11.54 10.10
CA ILE A 61 -13.34 -11.13 9.93
C ILE A 61 -12.48 -12.40 9.88
N GLN A 62 -11.59 -12.49 8.90
CA GLN A 62 -10.72 -13.65 8.72
C GLN A 62 -9.25 -13.22 8.77
N THR A 63 -8.42 -13.99 9.47
CA THR A 63 -6.96 -13.85 9.44
C THR A 63 -6.37 -14.96 8.59
N VAL A 64 -5.54 -14.59 7.63
CA VAL A 64 -4.87 -15.51 6.70
C VAL A 64 -3.38 -15.40 6.91
N GLU A 65 -2.74 -16.48 7.34
CA GLU A 65 -1.30 -16.51 7.54
C GLU A 65 -0.58 -16.96 6.25
N PHE A 66 0.52 -16.29 5.93
CA PHE A 66 1.38 -16.61 4.80
C PHE A 66 2.78 -16.96 5.32
N PRO A 67 3.09 -18.26 5.55
CA PRO A 67 4.42 -18.68 5.93
C PRO A 67 5.45 -18.24 4.89
N LEU A 68 6.58 -17.69 5.34
CA LEU A 68 7.55 -17.03 4.47
C LEU A 68 8.29 -17.98 3.52
N ASP A 69 8.26 -19.27 3.80
CA ASP A 69 8.82 -20.37 3.02
C ASP A 69 7.77 -21.08 2.16
N SER A 70 6.56 -20.51 2.03
CA SER A 70 5.44 -21.14 1.32
C SER A 70 5.19 -20.53 -0.06
N PRO A 71 4.77 -21.34 -1.06
CA PRO A 71 4.38 -20.83 -2.38
C PRO A 71 3.30 -19.72 -2.37
N PRO A 72 2.28 -19.76 -1.49
CA PRO A 72 1.30 -18.67 -1.38
C PRO A 72 1.91 -17.32 -1.00
N TYR A 73 2.98 -17.29 -0.18
CA TYR A 73 3.67 -16.06 0.17
C TYR A 73 4.38 -15.45 -1.05
N ASP A 74 5.09 -16.28 -1.83
CA ASP A 74 5.78 -15.83 -3.04
C ASP A 74 4.77 -15.29 -4.08
N GLN A 75 3.64 -15.97 -4.25
CA GLN A 75 2.56 -15.52 -5.15
C GLN A 75 1.92 -14.21 -4.68
N LEU A 76 1.69 -14.05 -3.36
CA LEU A 76 1.19 -12.78 -2.81
C LEU A 76 2.17 -11.64 -3.11
N LYS A 77 3.46 -11.89 -2.91
CA LYS A 77 4.50 -10.90 -3.18
C LYS A 77 4.56 -10.54 -4.66
N GLU A 78 4.55 -11.52 -5.56
CA GLU A 78 4.52 -11.29 -7.00
C GLU A 78 3.29 -10.49 -7.42
N LEU A 79 2.12 -10.82 -6.86
CA LEU A 79 0.90 -10.07 -7.10
C LEU A 79 1.04 -8.62 -6.65
N LEU A 80 1.51 -8.36 -5.43
CA LEU A 80 1.71 -6.98 -4.95
C LEU A 80 2.76 -6.21 -5.77
N ASP A 81 3.83 -6.87 -6.21
CA ASP A 81 4.88 -6.27 -7.05
C ASP A 81 4.45 -6.10 -8.53
N SER A 82 3.36 -6.74 -8.98
CA SER A 82 2.79 -6.56 -10.33
C SER A 82 2.25 -5.14 -10.57
N SER A 83 1.93 -4.40 -9.51
CA SER A 83 1.48 -3.02 -9.58
C SER A 83 2.56 -2.08 -9.06
N SER A 84 2.61 -0.87 -9.64
CA SER A 84 3.40 0.22 -9.09
C SER A 84 2.52 1.17 -8.28
N TYR A 85 3.13 1.87 -7.32
CA TYR A 85 2.43 2.73 -6.38
C TYR A 85 2.86 4.19 -6.56
N ARG A 86 1.90 5.08 -6.77
CA ARG A 86 2.16 6.52 -7.00
C ARG A 86 1.53 7.37 -5.93
N ARG A 87 2.16 8.49 -5.59
CA ARG A 87 1.56 9.48 -4.67
C ARG A 87 0.54 10.34 -5.40
N GLY A 88 -0.54 10.71 -4.71
CA GLY A 88 -1.56 11.59 -5.27
C GLY A 88 -1.20 13.06 -5.11
N LEU A 89 -1.71 13.92 -6.00
CA LEU A 89 -1.61 15.39 -5.83
C LEU A 89 -2.26 15.86 -4.51
N SER A 90 -3.29 15.14 -4.04
CA SER A 90 -3.93 15.42 -2.75
C SER A 90 -2.99 15.26 -1.55
N ASP A 91 -1.95 14.43 -1.64
CA ASP A 91 -0.97 14.26 -0.57
C ASP A 91 -0.03 15.46 -0.45
N LEU A 92 0.25 16.18 -1.55
CA LEU A 92 1.06 17.41 -1.50
C LEU A 92 0.39 18.50 -0.65
N PHE A 93 -0.93 18.66 -0.80
CA PHE A 93 -1.69 19.62 0.00
C PHE A 93 -1.94 19.16 1.44
N ARG A 94 -1.90 17.84 1.69
CA ARG A 94 -2.14 17.24 3.02
C ARG A 94 -0.86 16.80 3.75
N LEU A 95 0.33 17.17 3.23
CA LEU A 95 1.62 16.74 3.78
C LEU A 95 1.73 15.21 3.96
N GLY A 96 1.08 14.43 3.08
CA GLY A 96 1.08 12.97 3.13
C GLY A 96 0.12 12.32 4.13
N ARG A 97 -0.79 13.09 4.76
CA ARG A 97 -1.83 12.54 5.63
C ARG A 97 -3.00 12.00 4.79
N ALA A 98 -3.41 10.75 5.08
CA ALA A 98 -4.57 10.12 4.45
C ALA A 98 -5.83 10.97 4.59
N SER A 99 -6.72 10.95 3.59
CA SER A 99 -7.99 11.71 3.67
C SER A 99 -9.09 10.91 4.33
N ASP A 100 -9.90 11.60 5.14
CA ASP A 100 -11.05 11.01 5.85
C ASP A 100 -12.23 10.58 4.96
N THR A 101 -12.30 11.04 3.71
CA THR A 101 -13.30 10.57 2.75
C THR A 101 -12.95 9.18 2.23
N GLN A 102 -13.56 8.18 2.85
CA GLN A 102 -13.50 6.78 2.49
C GLN A 102 -14.51 6.51 1.37
N VAL A 103 -14.04 6.12 0.20
CA VAL A 103 -14.89 5.60 -0.88
C VAL A 103 -14.58 4.14 -0.99
N VAL A 104 -15.54 3.29 -0.68
CA VAL A 104 -15.37 1.84 -0.74
C VAL A 104 -15.73 1.35 -2.13
N THR A 105 -14.81 0.58 -2.70
CA THR A 105 -14.92 0.05 -4.06
C THR A 105 -14.59 -1.42 -4.15
N LEU A 106 -14.25 -2.06 -3.03
CA LEU A 106 -13.88 -3.48 -2.95
C LEU A 106 -15.02 -4.25 -2.29
N SER A 107 -15.28 -5.46 -2.77
CA SER A 107 -16.36 -6.30 -2.26
C SER A 107 -15.91 -7.78 -2.28
N PRO A 108 -16.25 -8.58 -1.26
CA PRO A 108 -16.96 -8.22 -0.03
C PRO A 108 -16.04 -7.72 1.10
N TYR A 109 -14.73 -7.88 0.94
CA TYR A 109 -13.73 -7.59 1.98
C TYR A 109 -12.87 -6.37 1.62
N ALA A 110 -12.53 -5.58 2.64
CA ALA A 110 -11.30 -4.82 2.67
C ALA A 110 -10.18 -5.72 3.22
N VAL A 111 -8.93 -5.43 2.86
CA VAL A 111 -7.79 -6.24 3.33
C VAL A 111 -6.65 -5.38 3.85
N SER A 112 -6.09 -5.81 4.98
CA SER A 112 -4.85 -5.26 5.55
C SER A 112 -3.80 -6.35 5.57
N ILE A 113 -2.70 -6.16 4.85
CA ILE A 113 -1.59 -7.10 4.77
C ILE A 113 -0.48 -6.60 5.68
N TYR A 114 0.03 -7.45 6.56
CA TYR A 114 1.04 -7.12 7.54
C TYR A 114 2.34 -7.88 7.27
N PHE A 115 3.45 -7.17 7.38
CA PHE A 115 4.80 -7.72 7.35
C PHE A 115 5.48 -7.38 8.68
N ARG A 116 5.96 -8.39 9.40
CA ARG A 116 6.62 -8.19 10.70
C ARG A 116 8.09 -8.60 10.63
N ARG A 117 8.93 -7.86 11.34
CA ARG A 117 10.33 -8.19 11.62
C ARG A 117 10.64 -7.85 13.08
N GLY A 118 10.64 -8.86 13.94
CA GLY A 118 10.74 -8.64 15.38
C GLY A 118 9.62 -7.72 15.88
N GLU A 119 9.99 -6.61 16.50
CA GLU A 119 9.06 -5.57 17.00
C GLU A 119 8.58 -4.58 15.92
N LEU A 120 9.22 -4.57 14.75
CA LEU A 120 8.82 -3.70 13.66
C LEU A 120 7.72 -4.36 12.83
N GLN A 121 6.72 -3.57 12.45
CA GLN A 121 5.62 -4.03 11.61
C GLN A 121 5.32 -2.97 10.55
N TRP A 122 5.03 -3.42 9.35
CA TRP A 122 4.51 -2.60 8.26
C TRP A 122 3.18 -3.18 7.81
N SER A 123 2.31 -2.32 7.29
CA SER A 123 1.10 -2.80 6.63
C SER A 123 0.84 -2.08 5.33
N ILE A 124 0.10 -2.74 4.45
CA ILE A 124 -0.57 -2.11 3.33
C ILE A 124 -2.06 -2.45 3.38
N ASP A 125 -2.89 -1.41 3.38
CA ASP A 125 -4.34 -1.54 3.49
C ASP A 125 -5.01 -1.20 2.15
N PHE A 126 -5.88 -2.09 1.69
CA PHE A 126 -6.72 -1.95 0.50
C PHE A 126 -8.19 -1.96 0.90
N TRP A 127 -8.87 -0.86 0.63
CA TRP A 127 -10.22 -0.57 1.14
C TRP A 127 -11.02 0.34 0.21
N GLY A 128 -10.40 0.83 -0.88
CA GLY A 128 -10.99 1.81 -1.79
C GLY A 128 -10.08 2.05 -3.00
N PRO A 129 -10.15 3.20 -3.68
CA PRO A 129 -9.30 3.48 -4.85
C PRO A 129 -7.81 3.75 -4.49
N ARG A 130 -7.43 3.54 -3.23
CA ARG A 130 -6.14 3.93 -2.65
C ARG A 130 -5.60 2.82 -1.76
N ALA A 131 -4.28 2.68 -1.78
CA ALA A 131 -3.53 1.86 -0.84
C ALA A 131 -2.94 2.74 0.26
N VAL A 132 -3.00 2.30 1.51
CA VAL A 132 -2.39 3.02 2.64
C VAL A 132 -1.27 2.17 3.21
N ALA A 133 -0.04 2.68 3.19
CA ALA A 133 1.12 2.03 3.75
C ALA A 133 1.42 2.58 5.14
N ASN A 134 1.49 1.71 6.14
CA ASN A 134 1.72 2.07 7.54
C ASN A 134 2.97 1.40 8.10
N SER A 135 3.43 1.90 9.25
CA SER A 135 4.51 1.33 10.06
C SER A 135 4.13 1.36 11.54
N SER A 136 4.70 0.46 12.33
CA SER A 136 4.50 0.41 13.78
C SER A 136 4.98 1.66 14.52
N THR A 137 5.79 2.51 13.87
CA THR A 137 6.22 3.81 14.40
C THR A 137 5.17 4.92 14.20
N GLY A 138 3.99 4.59 13.67
CA GLY A 138 2.90 5.54 13.42
C GLY A 138 3.03 6.36 12.13
N ALA A 139 4.05 6.11 11.29
CA ALA A 139 4.09 6.75 9.98
C ALA A 139 3.13 6.05 9.02
N SER A 140 2.35 6.85 8.29
CA SER A 140 1.35 6.42 7.32
C SER A 140 1.47 7.26 6.06
N ARG A 141 1.30 6.63 4.89
CA ARG A 141 1.35 7.28 3.57
C ARG A 141 0.33 6.67 2.63
N THR A 142 -0.29 7.53 1.82
CA THR A 142 -1.29 7.11 0.84
C THR A 142 -0.66 6.97 -0.55
N TYR A 143 -1.10 5.96 -1.29
CA TYR A 143 -0.67 5.69 -2.66
C TYR A 143 -1.86 5.26 -3.53
N HIS A 144 -1.68 5.45 -4.83
CA HIS A 144 -2.56 4.96 -5.88
C HIS A 144 -1.84 3.85 -6.64
N PRO A 145 -2.30 2.59 -6.53
CA PRO A 145 -1.77 1.51 -7.34
C PRO A 145 -2.14 1.74 -8.81
N THR A 146 -1.21 1.50 -9.73
CA THR A 146 -1.45 1.69 -11.18
C THR A 146 -2.48 0.73 -11.75
N GLY A 147 -2.63 -0.47 -11.16
CA GLY A 147 -3.70 -1.40 -11.52
C GLY A 147 -5.09 -1.01 -10.98
N GLY A 148 -5.18 0.08 -10.21
CA GLY A 148 -6.46 0.64 -9.74
C GLY A 148 -7.24 -0.31 -8.83
N THR A 149 -8.57 -0.30 -8.99
CA THR A 149 -9.49 -1.16 -8.20
C THR A 149 -9.41 -2.63 -8.62
N THR A 150 -9.19 -2.92 -9.91
CA THR A 150 -9.09 -4.30 -10.42
C THR A 150 -7.95 -5.06 -9.74
N PHE A 151 -6.75 -4.46 -9.72
CA PHE A 151 -5.61 -5.04 -9.00
C PHE A 151 -5.91 -5.27 -7.51
N GLN A 152 -6.54 -4.29 -6.86
CA GLN A 152 -6.87 -4.43 -5.44
C GLN A 152 -7.88 -5.55 -5.19
N GLN A 153 -8.85 -5.74 -6.09
CA GLN A 153 -9.79 -6.85 -6.02
C GLN A 153 -9.08 -8.20 -6.22
N GLU A 154 -8.15 -8.30 -7.17
CA GLU A 154 -7.34 -9.51 -7.37
C GLU A 154 -6.55 -9.89 -6.10
N VAL A 155 -6.00 -8.90 -5.38
CA VAL A 155 -5.33 -9.11 -4.10
C VAL A 155 -6.30 -9.63 -3.03
N VAL A 156 -7.49 -9.02 -2.93
CA VAL A 156 -8.54 -9.45 -2.00
C VAL A 156 -8.98 -10.88 -2.31
N ASP A 157 -9.26 -11.19 -3.56
CA ASP A 157 -9.72 -12.50 -4.02
C ASP A 157 -8.64 -13.58 -3.80
N PHE A 158 -7.38 -13.25 -4.07
CA PHE A 158 -6.25 -14.13 -3.80
C PHE A 158 -6.17 -14.47 -2.31
N ILE A 159 -6.22 -13.48 -1.42
CA ILE A 159 -6.14 -13.70 0.03
C ILE A 159 -7.37 -14.46 0.53
N ALA A 160 -8.57 -14.13 0.04
CA ALA A 160 -9.81 -14.82 0.38
C ALA A 160 -9.78 -16.31 -0.04
N SER A 161 -9.17 -16.63 -1.18
CA SER A 161 -9.02 -18.03 -1.62
C SER A 161 -8.11 -18.89 -0.73
N HIS A 162 -7.25 -18.24 0.07
CA HIS A 162 -6.37 -18.88 1.05
C HIS A 162 -6.91 -18.79 2.48
N ALA A 163 -8.05 -18.14 2.69
CA ALA A 163 -8.62 -17.99 4.01
C ALA A 163 -9.09 -19.35 4.54
N PRO A 164 -8.94 -19.59 5.86
CA PRO A 164 -9.44 -20.82 6.47
C PRO A 164 -10.94 -20.92 6.23
N LYS A 165 -11.39 -22.07 5.70
CA LYS A 165 -12.82 -22.28 5.47
C LYS A 165 -13.57 -22.10 6.80
N PRO A 166 -14.71 -21.38 6.81
CA PRO A 166 -15.51 -21.27 8.02
C PRO A 166 -15.91 -22.69 8.45
N THR A 167 -15.43 -23.10 9.63
CA THR A 167 -15.87 -24.33 10.26
C THR A 167 -17.32 -24.11 10.65
N VAL A 168 -18.25 -24.64 9.86
CA VAL A 168 -19.66 -24.69 10.22
C VAL A 168 -19.74 -25.58 11.46
N MET A 169 -20.00 -24.96 12.61
CA MET A 169 -20.37 -25.67 13.85
C MET A 169 -21.83 -26.10 13.81
#